data_AF-A0A0K1Q0G8-F1
#
_entry.id   AF-A0A0K1Q0G8-F1
#
_cell.length_a   1.000
_cell.length_b   1.000
_cell.length_c   1.000
_cell.angle_alpha   90.00
_cell.angle_beta   90.00
_cell.angle_gamma   90.00
#
_symmetry.space_group_name_H-M   'P 1'
#
loop_
_entity.id
_entity.type
_entity.pdbx_description
1 polymer ?
#
loop_
_entity_poly.entity_id
_entity_poly.type
_entity_poly.pdbx_seq_one_letter_code
_entity_poly.pdbx_strand_id
1 'polypeptide(L)'
;MASSFDASAYDTIPQTGAAGSLALVRSLISAAQPDASPAAKKALKRARAKAETLRTLFSAAAPQKVASVTRVADTNMDRAWSALEQYLGAFADLDDDFHPHAREARELHAVLFPNGTAFLKLPYAEQWAEGDALLSRLEAGDSERAIAKLGGKSFVDQVKTRHAEYGEALGVTKAKAAAADTASLAEPLREVQLAVAVYARVLSAAVQNEELDPNVAVQALAPIAALRVRLKERKKGGAPAEDGASPDPVSPEPLPPVT
;
A
#
# COMPACT_ATOMS: atom_id res chain seq x y z
N MET A 1 -0.66 -39.39 -22.97
CA MET A 1 0.44 -38.47 -23.34
C MET A 1 0.97 -37.89 -22.04
N ALA A 2 2.12 -38.36 -21.55
CA ALA A 2 2.69 -37.84 -20.30
C ALA A 2 2.99 -36.35 -20.48
N SER A 3 2.38 -35.50 -19.65
CA SER A 3 2.73 -34.09 -19.60
C SER A 3 4.21 -33.99 -19.22
N SER A 4 5.04 -33.55 -20.17
CA SER A 4 6.45 -33.30 -19.92
C SER A 4 6.58 -32.28 -18.80
N PHE A 5 7.29 -32.65 -17.73
CA PHE A 5 7.57 -31.73 -16.62
C PHE A 5 8.60 -30.69 -17.07
N ASP A 6 8.17 -29.43 -17.12
CA ASP A 6 9.04 -28.30 -17.42
C ASP A 6 9.60 -27.70 -16.13
N ALA A 7 10.86 -28.01 -15.82
CA ALA A 7 11.55 -27.49 -14.65
C ALA A 7 11.74 -25.96 -14.70
N SER A 8 11.89 -25.38 -15.91
CA SER A 8 12.11 -23.94 -16.09
C SER A 8 10.92 -23.11 -15.60
N ALA A 9 9.74 -23.72 -15.65
CA ALA A 9 8.54 -23.16 -15.05
C ALA A 9 8.66 -23.01 -13.53
N TYR A 10 9.71 -23.45 -12.85
CA TYR A 10 9.87 -23.34 -11.38
C TYR A 10 11.14 -22.62 -10.92
N ASP A 11 11.96 -22.11 -11.85
CA ASP A 11 13.22 -21.42 -11.52
C ASP A 11 13.01 -20.13 -10.73
N THR A 12 11.89 -19.45 -10.98
CA THR A 12 11.52 -18.18 -10.33
C THR A 12 10.21 -18.31 -9.58
N ILE A 13 10.23 -18.11 -8.26
CA ILE A 13 8.99 -18.12 -7.46
C ILE A 13 8.26 -16.78 -7.64
N PRO A 14 6.93 -16.78 -7.87
CA PRO A 14 6.17 -15.55 -7.99
C PRO A 14 6.25 -14.70 -6.73
N GLN A 15 6.53 -13.43 -6.91
CA GLN A 15 6.67 -12.48 -5.80
C GLN A 15 5.29 -12.12 -5.26
N THR A 16 5.14 -12.19 -3.94
CA THR A 16 3.92 -11.81 -3.20
C THR A 16 4.30 -11.16 -1.88
N GLY A 17 3.36 -10.41 -1.28
CA GLY A 17 3.52 -9.92 0.09
C GLY A 17 3.36 -11.03 1.15
N ALA A 18 3.49 -10.66 2.43
CA ALA A 18 3.48 -11.60 3.56
C ALA A 18 2.27 -12.56 3.55
N ALA A 19 1.06 -12.02 3.45
CA ALA A 19 -0.16 -12.83 3.43
C ALA A 19 -0.23 -13.79 2.23
N GLY A 20 0.22 -13.36 1.05
CA GLY A 20 0.29 -14.21 -0.14
C GLY A 20 1.30 -15.35 0.01
N SER A 21 2.45 -15.07 0.62
CA SER A 21 3.48 -16.07 0.89
C SER A 21 3.04 -17.10 1.94
N LEU A 22 2.32 -16.68 2.98
CA LEU A 22 1.73 -17.58 3.99
C LEU A 22 0.66 -18.50 3.37
N ALA A 23 -0.23 -17.95 2.55
CA ALA A 23 -1.24 -18.72 1.82
C ALA A 23 -0.61 -19.72 0.83
N LEU A 24 0.47 -19.32 0.15
CA LEU A 24 1.21 -20.20 -0.75
C LEU A 24 1.82 -21.39 0.01
N VAL A 25 2.52 -21.15 1.12
CA VAL A 25 3.12 -22.23 1.91
C VAL A 25 2.06 -23.19 2.46
N ARG A 26 0.91 -22.67 2.94
CA ARG A 26 -0.21 -23.51 3.36
C ARG A 26 -0.69 -24.42 2.23
N SER A 27 -0.87 -23.85 1.04
CA SER A 27 -1.32 -24.59 -0.15
C SER A 27 -0.31 -25.64 -0.60
N LEU A 28 0.99 -25.36 -0.49
CA LEU A 28 2.06 -26.33 -0.77
C LEU A 28 2.07 -27.49 0.23
N ILE A 29 1.78 -27.24 1.50
CA ILE A 29 1.63 -28.30 2.50
C ILE A 29 0.42 -29.17 2.18
N SER A 30 -0.71 -28.57 1.79
CA SER A 30 -1.91 -29.32 1.39
C SER A 30 -1.74 -30.11 0.09
N ALA A 31 -0.92 -29.63 -0.84
CA ALA A 31 -0.62 -30.30 -2.10
C ALA A 31 0.53 -31.33 -1.99
N ALA A 32 1.17 -31.43 -0.83
CA ALA A 32 2.30 -32.32 -0.63
C ALA A 32 1.91 -33.79 -0.86
N GLN A 33 2.75 -34.50 -1.61
CA GLN A 33 2.48 -35.87 -1.99
C GLN A 33 3.09 -36.85 -0.98
N PRO A 34 2.40 -37.93 -0.58
CA PRO A 34 2.91 -38.92 0.39
C PRO A 34 4.26 -39.53 -0.01
N ASP A 35 4.41 -39.77 -1.33
CA ASP A 35 5.58 -40.40 -1.94
C ASP A 35 6.73 -39.43 -2.21
N ALA A 36 6.62 -38.18 -1.74
CA ALA A 36 7.71 -37.21 -1.85
C ALA A 36 8.98 -37.69 -1.13
N SER A 37 10.13 -37.46 -1.75
CA SER A 37 11.43 -37.86 -1.20
C SER A 37 11.70 -37.25 0.18
N PRO A 38 12.56 -37.87 1.03
CA PRO A 38 12.94 -37.30 2.32
C PRO A 38 13.52 -35.88 2.20
N ALA A 39 14.23 -35.59 1.11
CA ALA A 39 14.75 -34.26 0.81
C ALA A 39 13.62 -33.25 0.56
N ALA A 40 12.61 -33.62 -0.23
CA ALA A 40 11.44 -32.77 -0.50
C ALA A 40 10.64 -32.49 0.79
N LYS A 41 10.40 -33.52 1.62
CA LYS A 41 9.75 -33.37 2.93
C LYS A 41 10.54 -32.44 3.85
N LYS A 42 11.88 -32.56 3.88
CA LYS A 42 12.75 -31.69 4.67
C LYS A 42 12.73 -30.24 4.18
N ALA A 43 12.72 -30.01 2.87
CA ALA A 43 12.64 -28.68 2.29
C ALA A 43 11.28 -28.02 2.60
N LEU A 44 10.18 -28.76 2.49
CA LEU A 44 8.84 -28.27 2.84
C LEU A 44 8.71 -27.95 4.34
N LYS A 45 9.29 -28.77 5.22
CA LYS A 45 9.37 -28.48 6.66
C LYS A 45 10.12 -27.18 6.95
N ARG A 46 11.20 -26.89 6.21
CA ARG A 46 11.92 -25.61 6.32
C ARG A 46 11.06 -24.43 5.86
N ALA A 47 10.36 -24.58 4.73
CA ALA A 47 9.44 -23.54 4.25
C ALA A 47 8.33 -23.24 5.27
N ARG A 48 7.74 -24.29 5.88
CA ARG A 48 6.77 -24.14 6.97
C ARG A 48 7.38 -23.40 8.17
N ALA A 49 8.58 -23.78 8.62
CA ALA A 49 9.22 -23.15 9.78
C ALA A 49 9.46 -21.65 9.55
N LYS A 50 9.97 -21.26 8.37
CA LYS A 50 10.14 -19.85 8.00
C LYS A 50 8.80 -19.11 7.91
N ALA A 51 7.78 -19.77 7.39
CA ALA A 51 6.44 -19.22 7.30
C ALA A 51 5.79 -19.03 8.69
N GLU A 52 6.07 -19.89 9.67
CA GLU A 52 5.65 -19.68 11.06
C GLU A 52 6.31 -18.45 11.70
N THR A 53 7.60 -18.23 11.44
CA THR A 53 8.29 -17.01 11.87
C THR A 53 7.64 -15.77 11.27
N LEU A 54 7.41 -15.79 9.95
CA LEU A 54 6.71 -14.70 9.25
C LEU A 54 5.30 -14.49 9.78
N ARG A 55 4.53 -15.56 10.03
CA ARG A 55 3.17 -15.51 10.58
C ARG A 55 3.15 -14.89 11.97
N THR A 56 4.09 -15.27 12.83
CA THR A 56 4.19 -14.73 14.19
C THR A 56 4.46 -13.23 14.15
N LEU A 57 5.40 -12.78 13.31
CA LEU A 57 5.70 -11.36 13.14
C LEU A 57 4.55 -10.60 12.47
N PHE A 58 3.92 -11.20 11.46
CA PHE A 58 2.78 -10.63 10.74
C PHE A 58 1.55 -10.47 11.64
N SER A 59 1.30 -11.41 12.55
CA SER A 59 0.20 -11.34 13.53
C SER A 59 0.52 -10.44 14.72
N ALA A 60 1.79 -10.35 15.13
CA ALA A 60 2.24 -9.46 16.21
C ALA A 60 2.32 -7.99 15.76
N ALA A 61 2.57 -7.75 14.48
CA ALA A 61 2.28 -6.48 13.83
C ALA A 61 0.75 -6.32 13.80
N ALA A 62 0.19 -5.71 14.85
CA ALA A 62 -1.23 -5.37 14.90
C ALA A 62 -1.69 -4.79 13.55
N PRO A 63 -2.95 -4.96 13.12
CA PRO A 63 -3.50 -4.22 12.00
C PRO A 63 -3.70 -2.76 12.41
N GLN A 64 -2.62 -2.07 12.78
CA GLN A 64 -2.55 -0.66 12.50
C GLN A 64 -2.51 -0.60 10.98
N LYS A 65 -3.64 -0.23 10.37
CA LYS A 65 -3.56 0.70 9.24
C LYS A 65 -2.80 1.92 9.77
N VAL A 66 -1.48 1.83 9.87
CA VAL A 66 -0.63 3.00 9.95
C VAL A 66 -0.86 3.63 8.59
N ALA A 67 -1.84 4.53 8.52
CA ALA A 67 -1.98 5.37 7.35
C ALA A 67 -0.58 5.94 7.12
N SER A 68 -0.08 5.78 5.88
CA SER A 68 1.25 6.29 5.56
C SER A 68 1.33 7.74 6.05
N VAL A 69 2.50 8.17 6.54
CA VAL A 69 2.70 9.56 6.98
C VAL A 69 2.17 10.54 5.92
N THR A 70 2.37 10.20 4.65
CA THR A 70 1.80 10.88 3.49
C THR A 70 0.27 10.94 3.50
N ARG A 71 -0.45 9.83 3.70
CA ARG A 71 -1.93 9.80 3.75
C ARG A 71 -2.50 10.60 4.92
N VAL A 72 -1.83 10.58 6.08
CA VAL A 72 -2.24 11.39 7.24
C VAL A 72 -2.06 12.88 6.93
N ALA A 73 -0.91 13.26 6.37
CA ALA A 73 -0.62 14.64 5.99
C ALA A 73 -1.58 15.15 4.91
N ASP A 74 -1.84 14.34 3.88
CA ASP A 74 -2.83 14.58 2.82
C ASP A 74 -4.23 14.85 3.41
N THR A 75 -4.73 13.93 4.24
CA THR A 75 -6.05 14.09 4.89
C THR A 75 -6.13 15.36 5.75
N ASN A 76 -5.05 15.71 6.45
CA ASN A 76 -5.02 16.91 7.28
C ASN A 76 -4.96 18.19 6.44
N MET A 77 -4.23 18.18 5.34
CA MET A 77 -4.16 19.30 4.40
C MET A 77 -5.53 19.51 3.72
N ASP A 78 -6.18 18.44 3.25
CA ASP A 78 -7.52 18.49 2.64
C ASP A 78 -8.55 19.13 3.57
N ARG A 79 -8.51 18.76 4.85
CA ARG A 79 -9.38 19.34 5.88
C ARG A 79 -9.10 20.83 6.09
N ALA A 80 -7.83 21.24 6.12
CA ALA A 80 -7.47 22.64 6.33
C ALA A 80 -7.97 23.53 5.17
N TRP A 81 -7.74 23.11 3.93
CA TRP A 81 -8.24 23.83 2.74
C TRP A 81 -9.77 23.85 2.68
N SER A 82 -10.41 22.72 2.94
CA SER A 82 -11.88 22.64 2.96
C SER A 82 -12.49 23.52 4.05
N ALA A 83 -11.82 23.67 5.20
CA ALA A 83 -12.29 24.53 6.28
C ALA A 83 -12.16 26.01 5.92
N LEU A 84 -11.06 26.42 5.28
CA LEU A 84 -10.89 27.80 4.80
C LEU A 84 -11.92 28.14 3.70
N GLU A 85 -12.16 27.21 2.78
CA GLU A 85 -13.16 27.38 1.72
C GLU A 85 -14.57 27.55 2.30
N GLN A 86 -15.00 26.66 3.20
CA GLN A 86 -16.31 26.75 3.87
C GLN A 86 -16.46 28.03 4.69
N TYR A 87 -15.40 28.45 5.39
CA TYR A 87 -15.39 29.67 6.16
C TYR A 87 -15.63 30.91 5.27
N LEU A 88 -14.94 31.01 4.14
CA LEU A 88 -15.12 32.12 3.20
C LEU A 88 -16.48 32.03 2.48
N GLY A 89 -16.91 30.83 2.09
CA GLY A 89 -18.21 30.60 1.47
C GLY A 89 -19.35 31.06 2.38
N ALA A 90 -19.30 30.73 3.67
CA ALA A 90 -20.31 31.15 4.63
C ALA A 90 -20.42 32.68 4.77
N PHE A 91 -19.31 33.42 4.69
CA PHE A 91 -19.34 34.89 4.67
C PHE A 91 -19.81 35.44 3.32
N ALA A 92 -19.46 34.79 2.21
CA ALA A 92 -19.85 35.18 0.87
C ALA A 92 -21.37 35.03 0.62
N ASP A 93 -22.04 34.13 1.35
CA ASP A 93 -23.49 33.91 1.31
C ASP A 93 -24.30 34.94 2.10
N LEU A 94 -23.65 35.77 2.93
CA LEU A 94 -24.34 36.81 3.69
C LEU A 94 -24.80 37.96 2.79
N ASP A 95 -25.91 38.57 3.20
CA ASP A 95 -26.45 39.79 2.59
C ASP A 95 -25.56 41.00 2.94
N ASP A 96 -25.13 41.73 1.91
CA ASP A 96 -24.25 42.89 2.03
C ASP A 96 -24.93 44.12 2.65
N ASP A 97 -26.26 44.19 2.64
CA ASP A 97 -27.02 45.25 3.32
C ASP A 97 -26.85 45.19 4.85
N PHE A 98 -26.58 44.01 5.40
CA PHE A 98 -26.44 43.78 6.84
C PHE A 98 -25.02 43.39 7.26
N HIS A 99 -24.18 42.97 6.31
CA HIS A 99 -22.82 42.48 6.58
C HIS A 99 -21.83 43.17 5.64
N PRO A 100 -21.19 44.28 6.08
CA PRO A 100 -20.34 45.11 5.21
C PRO A 100 -19.11 44.37 4.66
N HIS A 101 -18.75 43.22 5.23
CA HIS A 101 -17.63 42.40 4.76
C HIS A 101 -18.05 41.23 3.82
N ALA A 102 -19.34 41.00 3.60
CA ALA A 102 -19.82 39.90 2.75
C ALA A 102 -19.34 40.02 1.31
N ARG A 103 -19.33 41.24 0.76
CA ARG A 103 -18.81 41.51 -0.57
C ARG A 103 -17.30 41.21 -0.69
N GLU A 104 -16.51 41.68 0.28
CA GLU A 104 -15.05 41.42 0.32
C GLU A 104 -14.77 39.92 0.44
N ALA A 105 -15.54 39.19 1.26
CA ALA A 105 -15.44 37.74 1.37
C ALA A 105 -15.79 37.00 0.07
N ARG A 106 -16.81 37.45 -0.67
CA ARG A 106 -17.21 36.88 -1.96
C ARG A 106 -16.15 37.09 -3.03
N GLU A 107 -15.53 38.26 -3.07
CA GLU A 107 -14.41 38.57 -3.97
C GLU A 107 -13.19 37.68 -3.63
N LEU A 108 -12.86 37.53 -2.33
CA LEU A 108 -11.79 36.62 -1.87
C LEU A 108 -12.07 35.15 -2.21
N HIS A 109 -13.30 34.68 -1.97
CA HIS A 109 -13.71 33.31 -2.26
C HIS A 109 -13.61 33.01 -3.76
N ALA A 110 -14.07 33.92 -4.62
CA ALA A 110 -13.96 33.76 -6.07
C ALA A 110 -12.50 33.73 -6.58
N VAL A 111 -11.59 34.49 -5.95
CA VAL A 111 -10.17 34.51 -6.32
C VAL A 111 -9.43 33.26 -5.84
N LEU A 112 -9.70 32.81 -4.62
CA LEU A 112 -8.99 31.69 -4.00
C LEU A 112 -9.58 30.33 -4.38
N PHE A 113 -10.91 30.25 -4.54
CA PHE A 113 -11.64 29.01 -4.78
C PHE A 113 -12.57 29.10 -6.01
N PRO A 114 -12.07 29.51 -7.19
CA PRO A 114 -12.91 29.65 -8.39
C PRO A 114 -13.56 28.31 -8.81
N ASN A 115 -12.91 27.19 -8.47
CA ASN A 115 -13.41 25.83 -8.71
C ASN A 115 -13.62 25.06 -7.38
N GLY A 116 -13.85 25.78 -6.28
CA GLY A 116 -13.90 25.19 -4.94
C GLY A 116 -12.60 24.47 -4.58
N THR A 117 -12.72 23.31 -3.95
CA THR A 117 -11.60 22.45 -3.53
C THR A 117 -11.30 21.30 -4.51
N ALA A 118 -11.62 21.45 -5.80
CA ALA A 118 -11.42 20.39 -6.79
C ALA A 118 -9.96 19.89 -6.88
N PHE A 119 -8.98 20.77 -6.61
CA PHE A 119 -7.57 20.43 -6.59
C PHE A 119 -7.18 19.39 -5.53
N LEU A 120 -7.97 19.22 -4.47
CA LEU A 120 -7.75 18.19 -3.44
C LEU A 120 -7.89 16.76 -3.99
N LYS A 121 -8.44 16.58 -5.20
CA LYS A 121 -8.59 15.28 -5.87
C LYS A 121 -7.44 14.96 -6.82
N LEU A 122 -6.46 15.85 -6.96
CA LEU A 122 -5.32 15.67 -7.85
C LEU A 122 -4.34 14.62 -7.30
N PRO A 123 -3.47 14.06 -8.15
CA PRO A 123 -2.31 13.30 -7.68
C PRO A 123 -1.46 14.13 -6.70
N TYR A 124 -0.86 13.48 -5.71
CA TYR A 124 -0.23 14.15 -4.56
C TYR A 124 0.74 15.30 -4.90
N ALA A 125 1.60 15.13 -5.90
CA ALA A 125 2.54 16.18 -6.30
C ALA A 125 1.84 17.38 -6.96
N GLU A 126 0.82 17.13 -7.77
CA GLU A 126 0.02 18.16 -8.43
C GLU A 126 -0.87 18.90 -7.42
N GLN A 127 -1.48 18.18 -6.49
CA GLN A 127 -2.24 18.73 -5.37
C GLN A 127 -1.38 19.66 -4.50
N TRP A 128 -0.14 19.27 -4.20
CA TRP A 128 0.81 20.12 -3.48
C TRP A 128 1.14 21.38 -4.29
N ALA A 129 1.47 21.26 -5.58
CA ALA A 129 1.82 22.40 -6.41
C ALA A 129 0.67 23.43 -6.54
N GLU A 130 -0.57 22.96 -6.70
CA GLU A 130 -1.74 23.85 -6.73
C GLU A 130 -1.99 24.54 -5.38
N GLY A 131 -1.83 23.81 -4.27
CA GLY A 131 -1.91 24.39 -2.92
C GLY A 131 -0.83 25.45 -2.67
N ASP A 132 0.39 25.22 -3.15
CA ASP A 132 1.52 26.16 -3.03
C ASP A 132 1.29 27.44 -3.86
N ALA A 133 0.74 27.29 -5.07
CA ALA A 133 0.33 28.42 -5.90
C ALA A 133 -0.80 29.24 -5.23
N LEU A 134 -1.75 28.59 -4.56
CA LEU A 134 -2.82 29.27 -3.81
C LEU A 134 -2.28 30.00 -2.59
N LEU A 135 -1.37 29.39 -1.82
CA LEU A 135 -0.69 30.05 -0.70
C LEU A 135 0.09 31.27 -1.18
N SER A 136 0.82 31.14 -2.29
CA SER A 136 1.55 32.27 -2.90
C SER A 136 0.62 33.44 -3.24
N ARG A 137 -0.59 33.17 -3.77
CA ARG A 137 -1.60 34.21 -4.03
C ARG A 137 -2.15 34.83 -2.75
N LEU A 138 -2.29 34.03 -1.70
CA LEU A 138 -2.74 34.50 -0.40
C LEU A 138 -1.71 35.46 0.23
N GLU A 139 -0.42 35.19 0.04
CA GLU A 139 0.70 35.97 0.58
C GLU A 139 1.09 37.19 -0.26
N ALA A 140 0.92 37.14 -1.59
CA ALA A 140 1.32 38.21 -2.49
C ALA A 140 0.41 39.46 -2.46
N GLY A 141 -0.76 39.37 -1.81
CA GLY A 141 -1.75 40.45 -1.78
C GLY A 141 -2.26 40.78 -0.38
N ASP A 142 -3.34 41.56 -0.30
CA ASP A 142 -4.01 41.87 0.97
C ASP A 142 -4.98 40.78 1.45
N SER A 143 -5.03 39.64 0.76
CA SER A 143 -5.95 38.52 1.05
C SER A 143 -5.82 38.03 2.49
N GLU A 144 -4.61 37.80 2.98
CA GLU A 144 -4.39 37.36 4.37
C GLU A 144 -4.90 38.38 5.39
N ARG A 145 -4.67 39.68 5.13
CA ARG A 145 -5.15 40.77 5.98
C ARG A 145 -6.67 40.85 5.97
N ALA A 146 -7.28 40.70 4.80
CA ALA A 146 -8.73 40.72 4.63
C ALA A 146 -9.40 39.53 5.32
N ILE A 147 -8.86 38.31 5.15
CA ILE A 147 -9.30 37.11 5.87
C ILE A 147 -9.16 37.29 7.39
N ALA A 148 -8.08 37.92 7.86
CA ALA A 148 -7.91 38.19 9.29
C ALA A 148 -8.97 39.15 9.84
N LYS A 149 -9.41 40.17 9.08
CA LYS A 149 -10.50 41.09 9.48
C LYS A 149 -11.83 40.36 9.66
N LEU A 150 -12.06 39.31 8.87
CA LEU A 150 -13.25 38.46 8.99
C LEU A 150 -13.20 37.53 10.23
N GLY A 151 -12.03 37.42 10.88
CA GLY A 151 -11.78 36.45 11.96
C GLY A 151 -11.16 35.12 11.49
N GLY A 152 -10.72 35.05 10.23
CA GLY A 152 -10.28 33.80 9.58
C GLY A 152 -8.81 33.44 9.76
N LYS A 153 -8.07 34.18 10.60
CA LYS A 153 -6.62 34.02 10.73
C LYS A 153 -6.21 32.57 11.09
N SER A 154 -6.94 31.93 12.00
CA SER A 154 -6.66 30.55 12.42
C SER A 154 -6.77 29.53 11.29
N PHE A 155 -7.66 29.77 10.31
CA PHE A 155 -7.80 28.90 9.14
C PHE A 155 -6.58 29.04 8.22
N VAL A 156 -6.11 30.27 7.98
CA VAL A 156 -4.90 30.54 7.19
C VAL A 156 -3.66 29.92 7.85
N ASP A 157 -3.49 30.14 9.15
CA ASP A 157 -2.36 29.57 9.91
C ASP A 157 -2.36 28.04 9.85
N GLN A 158 -3.55 27.43 9.93
CA GLN A 158 -3.71 25.99 9.81
C GLN A 158 -3.37 25.49 8.40
N VAL A 159 -3.83 26.16 7.34
CA VAL A 159 -3.48 25.82 5.96
C VAL A 159 -1.96 25.87 5.77
N LYS A 160 -1.30 26.96 6.18
CA LYS A 160 0.17 27.11 6.08
C LYS A 160 0.89 25.96 6.79
N THR A 161 0.46 25.63 8.01
CA THR A 161 1.05 24.54 8.80
C THR A 161 0.87 23.18 8.12
N ARG A 162 -0.36 22.83 7.73
CA ARG A 162 -0.66 21.52 7.13
C ARG A 162 -0.06 21.36 5.75
N HIS A 163 0.02 22.44 4.97
CA HIS A 163 0.66 22.42 3.66
C HIS A 163 2.17 22.17 3.75
N ALA A 164 2.85 22.79 4.73
CA ALA A 164 4.25 22.53 5.00
C ALA A 164 4.50 21.06 5.42
N GLU A 165 3.69 20.54 6.36
CA GLU A 165 3.74 19.12 6.78
C GLU A 165 3.52 18.16 5.60
N TYR A 166 2.61 18.50 4.68
CA TYR A 166 2.36 17.70 3.49
C TYR A 166 3.54 17.69 2.53
N GLY A 167 4.15 18.85 2.27
CA GLY A 167 5.37 18.94 1.45
C GLY A 167 6.54 18.13 2.02
N GLU A 168 6.67 18.10 3.36
CA GLU A 168 7.68 17.26 4.03
C GLU A 168 7.35 15.77 3.88
N ALA A 169 6.08 15.39 4.05
CA ALA A 169 5.63 14.00 3.92
C ALA A 169 5.75 13.44 2.49
N LEU A 170 5.66 14.30 1.47
CA LEU A 170 5.90 13.96 0.07
C LEU A 170 7.38 13.92 -0.30
N GLY A 171 8.26 14.48 0.53
CA GLY A 171 9.67 14.61 0.22
C GLY A 171 9.97 15.76 -0.77
N VAL A 172 9.03 16.68 -0.97
CA VAL A 172 9.15 17.81 -1.91
C VAL A 172 9.96 18.95 -1.29
N THR A 173 9.77 19.21 0.01
CA THR A 173 10.41 20.32 0.73
C THR A 173 11.59 19.90 1.62
N LYS A 174 11.65 18.62 2.01
CA LYS A 174 12.78 18.00 2.74
C LYS A 174 12.97 16.55 2.27
N ALA A 175 14.22 16.09 2.21
CA ALA A 175 14.48 14.68 1.92
C ALA A 175 13.80 13.78 2.95
N LYS A 176 13.04 12.78 2.48
CA LYS A 176 12.31 11.85 3.34
C LYS A 176 13.30 11.13 4.27
N ALA A 177 13.16 11.32 5.58
CA ALA A 177 13.92 10.55 6.55
C ALA A 177 13.63 9.05 6.33
N ALA A 178 14.67 8.22 6.32
CA ALA A 178 14.50 6.78 6.24
C ALA A 178 13.54 6.34 7.35
N ALA A 179 12.47 5.64 6.98
CA ALA A 179 11.46 5.21 7.95
C ALA A 179 12.15 4.42 9.07
N ALA A 180 11.92 4.83 10.32
CA ALA A 180 12.42 4.13 11.49
C ALA A 180 11.92 2.67 11.47
N ASP A 181 12.78 1.75 11.90
CA ASP A 181 12.59 0.30 11.94
C ASP A 181 11.30 -0.11 12.70
N THR A 182 10.16 -0.08 12.01
CA THR A 182 9.11 -1.06 12.26
C THR A 182 9.70 -2.40 11.86
N ALA A 183 9.83 -3.36 12.79
CA ALA A 183 10.40 -4.68 12.57
C ALA A 183 10.05 -5.21 11.16
N SER A 184 11.00 -5.07 10.24
CA SER A 184 10.69 -5.17 8.83
C SER A 184 10.32 -6.60 8.49
N LEU A 185 9.12 -6.79 7.93
CA LEU A 185 8.72 -8.09 7.39
C LEU A 185 9.53 -8.49 6.16
N ALA A 186 10.38 -7.60 5.62
CA ALA A 186 11.14 -7.83 4.40
C ALA A 186 12.06 -9.05 4.50
N GLU A 187 12.85 -9.15 5.57
CA GLU A 187 13.79 -10.28 5.72
C GLU A 187 13.05 -11.61 5.96
N PRO A 188 12.09 -11.71 6.91
CA PRO A 188 11.27 -12.93 7.07
C PRO A 188 10.52 -13.33 5.78
N LEU A 189 10.02 -12.35 5.01
CA LEU A 189 9.36 -12.61 3.73
C LEU A 189 10.34 -13.20 2.70
N ARG A 190 11.54 -12.61 2.58
CA ARG A 190 12.60 -13.10 1.71
C ARG A 190 13.02 -14.53 2.08
N GLU A 191 13.14 -14.84 3.36
CA GLU A 191 13.47 -16.19 3.83
C GLU A 191 12.41 -17.22 3.45
N VAL A 192 11.11 -16.87 3.53
CA VAL A 192 10.02 -17.75 3.07
C VAL A 192 10.10 -18.00 1.57
N GLN A 193 10.27 -16.95 0.77
CA GLN A 193 10.37 -17.06 -0.68
C GLN A 193 11.57 -17.94 -1.10
N LEU A 194 12.71 -17.77 -0.44
CA LEU A 194 13.89 -18.60 -0.67
C LEU A 194 13.63 -20.06 -0.32
N ALA A 195 12.97 -20.33 0.81
CA ALA A 195 12.65 -21.70 1.22
C ALA A 195 11.66 -22.38 0.26
N VAL A 196 10.68 -21.65 -0.27
CA VAL A 196 9.78 -22.15 -1.33
C VAL A 196 10.56 -22.45 -2.62
N ALA A 197 11.50 -21.58 -3.00
CA ALA A 197 12.35 -21.81 -4.17
C ALA A 197 13.23 -23.07 -4.01
N VAL A 198 13.77 -23.29 -2.82
CA VAL A 198 14.52 -24.51 -2.50
C VAL A 198 13.63 -25.75 -2.60
N TYR A 199 12.40 -25.71 -2.07
CA TYR A 199 11.45 -26.82 -2.20
C TYR A 199 11.16 -27.17 -3.67
N ALA A 200 10.91 -26.16 -4.51
CA ALA A 200 10.67 -26.36 -5.92
C ALA A 200 11.90 -26.98 -6.63
N ARG A 201 13.11 -26.47 -6.36
CA ARG A 201 14.34 -27.03 -6.94
C ARG A 201 14.61 -28.47 -6.52
N VAL A 202 14.31 -28.83 -5.27
CA VAL A 202 14.47 -30.22 -4.79
C VAL A 202 13.55 -31.17 -5.54
N LEU A 203 12.29 -30.76 -5.80
CA LEU A 203 11.37 -31.57 -6.60
C LEU A 203 11.80 -31.65 -8.07
N SER A 204 12.22 -30.53 -8.67
CA SER A 204 12.72 -30.52 -10.04
C SER A 204 13.94 -31.42 -10.21
N ALA A 205 14.90 -31.38 -9.27
CA ALA A 205 16.09 -32.23 -9.29
C ALA A 205 15.73 -33.71 -9.14
N ALA A 206 14.77 -34.05 -8.26
CA ALA A 206 14.31 -35.43 -8.09
C ALA A 206 13.67 -35.98 -9.38
N VAL A 207 12.90 -35.17 -10.12
CA VAL A 207 12.36 -35.58 -11.43
C VAL A 207 13.47 -35.77 -12.46
N GLN A 208 14.43 -34.84 -12.52
CA GLN A 208 15.57 -34.92 -13.47
C GLN A 208 16.47 -36.13 -13.22
N ASN A 209 16.59 -36.55 -11.96
CA ASN A 209 17.35 -37.73 -11.56
C ASN A 209 16.51 -39.04 -11.62
N GLU A 210 15.28 -38.99 -12.14
CA GLU A 210 14.36 -40.14 -12.21
C GLU A 210 13.98 -40.74 -10.83
N GLU A 211 14.14 -39.96 -9.77
CA GLU A 211 13.82 -40.33 -8.38
C GLU A 211 12.36 -40.04 -8.00
N LEU A 212 11.63 -39.31 -8.85
CA LEU A 212 10.25 -38.89 -8.61
C LEU A 212 9.45 -38.85 -9.92
N ASP A 213 8.23 -39.38 -9.89
CA ASP A 213 7.31 -39.29 -11.03
C ASP A 213 7.02 -37.81 -11.36
N PRO A 214 7.19 -37.38 -12.62
CA PRO A 214 6.88 -36.03 -13.09
C PRO A 214 5.50 -35.52 -12.66
N ASN A 215 4.46 -36.37 -12.69
CA ASN A 215 3.09 -36.00 -12.32
C ASN A 215 2.97 -35.71 -10.82
N VAL A 216 3.70 -36.44 -9.98
CA VAL A 216 3.76 -36.21 -8.53
C VAL A 216 4.38 -34.83 -8.25
N ALA A 217 5.44 -34.47 -8.97
CA ALA A 217 6.03 -33.14 -8.88
C ALA A 217 5.09 -32.03 -9.38
N VAL A 218 4.37 -32.25 -10.50
CA VAL A 218 3.35 -31.31 -11.01
C VAL A 218 2.27 -31.07 -9.96
N GLN A 219 1.75 -32.12 -9.32
CA GLN A 219 0.72 -32.00 -8.28
C GLN A 219 1.25 -31.25 -7.05
N ALA A 220 2.45 -31.58 -6.59
CA ALA A 220 3.08 -30.90 -5.45
C ALA A 220 3.36 -29.42 -5.70
N LEU A 221 3.67 -29.04 -6.95
CA LEU A 221 3.99 -27.66 -7.36
C LEU A 221 2.81 -26.89 -7.95
N ALA A 222 1.64 -27.53 -8.09
CA ALA A 222 0.42 -26.92 -8.61
C ALA A 222 0.06 -25.57 -7.94
N PRO A 223 0.25 -25.37 -6.62
CA PRO A 223 0.00 -24.07 -6.00
C PRO A 223 0.85 -22.91 -6.56
N ILE A 224 2.11 -23.17 -6.92
CA ILE A 224 2.99 -22.16 -7.54
C ILE A 224 2.51 -21.83 -8.96
N ALA A 225 2.12 -22.85 -9.73
CA ALA A 225 1.59 -22.66 -11.08
C ALA A 225 0.27 -21.85 -11.05
N ALA A 226 -0.65 -22.20 -10.15
CA ALA A 226 -1.92 -21.49 -9.97
C ALA A 226 -1.71 -20.01 -9.57
N LEU A 227 -0.74 -19.74 -8.68
CA LEU A 227 -0.41 -18.36 -8.28
C LEU A 227 0.09 -17.52 -9.47
N ARG A 228 0.88 -18.10 -10.38
CA ARG A 228 1.32 -17.39 -11.59
C ARG A 228 0.18 -16.98 -12.49
N VAL A 229 -0.78 -17.88 -12.72
CA VAL A 229 -1.95 -17.60 -13.55
C VAL A 229 -2.74 -16.43 -12.95
N ARG A 230 -3.04 -16.50 -11.64
CA ARG A 230 -3.76 -15.43 -10.92
C ARG A 230 -3.07 -14.06 -11.01
N LEU A 231 -1.75 -14.02 -10.85
CA LEU A 231 -0.99 -12.77 -10.94
C LEU A 231 -0.98 -12.19 -12.37
N LYS A 232 -0.91 -13.04 -13.39
CA LYS A 232 -1.01 -12.62 -14.80
C LYS A 232 -2.40 -12.07 -15.12
N GLU A 233 -3.46 -12.71 -14.64
CA GLU A 233 -4.85 -12.25 -14.82
C GLU A 233 -5.10 -10.91 -14.16
N ARG A 234 -4.62 -10.71 -12.92
CA ARG A 234 -4.73 -9.42 -12.21
C ARG A 234 -4.04 -8.28 -12.97
N LYS A 235 -2.88 -8.54 -13.58
CA LYS A 235 -2.17 -7.56 -14.41
C LYS A 235 -2.92 -7.20 -15.70
N LYS A 236 -3.65 -8.16 -16.29
CA LYS A 236 -4.45 -7.96 -17.51
C LYS A 236 -5.77 -7.23 -17.25
N GLY A 237 -6.33 -7.34 -16.04
CA GLY A 237 -7.62 -6.77 -15.65
C GLY A 237 -7.63 -5.26 -15.37
N GLY A 238 -6.50 -4.55 -15.46
CA GLY A 238 -6.45 -3.08 -15.38
C GLY A 238 -7.01 -2.45 -14.09
N ALA A 239 -7.23 -3.23 -13.03
CA ALA A 239 -7.67 -2.68 -11.75
C ALA A 239 -6.58 -1.73 -11.22
N PRO A 240 -6.95 -0.56 -10.69
CA PRO A 240 -6.00 0.34 -10.05
C PRO A 240 -5.16 -0.44 -9.04
N ALA A 241 -3.88 -0.10 -8.93
CA ALA A 241 -3.09 -0.51 -7.80
C ALA A 241 -3.66 0.16 -6.55
N GLU A 242 -4.72 -0.44 -5.98
CA GLU A 242 -4.96 -0.31 -4.56
C GLU A 242 -3.75 -0.95 -3.86
N ASP A 243 -2.81 -0.09 -3.49
CA ASP A 243 -1.89 -0.40 -2.40
C ASP A 243 -2.75 -0.85 -1.21
N GLY A 244 -2.74 -2.16 -0.95
CA GLY A 244 -3.33 -2.73 0.25
C GLY A 244 -4.67 -3.46 0.08
N ALA A 245 -5.02 -4.00 -1.08
CA ALA A 245 -5.85 -5.22 -1.07
C ALA A 245 -5.02 -6.36 -0.45
N SER A 246 -4.91 -6.31 0.88
CA SER A 246 -4.47 -7.42 1.70
C SER A 246 -5.28 -8.63 1.26
N PRO A 247 -4.63 -9.77 0.95
CA PRO A 247 -5.34 -11.04 0.95
C PRO A 247 -6.12 -11.16 2.25
N ASP A 248 -7.25 -11.88 2.20
CA ASP A 248 -8.07 -12.22 3.37
C ASP A 248 -7.21 -12.45 4.61
N PRO A 249 -7.66 -12.00 5.80
CA PRO A 249 -6.87 -12.11 7.03
C PRO A 249 -6.30 -13.51 7.13
N VAL A 250 -4.97 -13.59 7.14
CA VAL A 250 -4.27 -14.87 7.31
C VAL A 250 -4.77 -15.45 8.62
N SER A 251 -5.33 -16.66 8.56
CA SER A 251 -5.87 -17.33 9.74
C SER A 251 -4.83 -17.27 10.87
N PRO A 252 -5.22 -16.89 12.10
CA PRO A 252 -4.33 -16.85 13.26
C PRO A 252 -3.89 -18.26 13.69
N GLU A 253 -4.36 -19.30 13.02
CA GLU A 253 -3.96 -20.67 13.25
C GLU A 253 -2.54 -20.95 12.72
N PRO A 254 -1.76 -21.80 13.41
CA PRO A 254 -0.54 -22.36 12.86
C PRO A 254 -0.79 -23.04 11.51
N LEU A 255 0.21 -23.00 10.63
CA LEU A 255 0.24 -23.76 9.40
C LEU A 255 0.17 -25.26 9.72
N PRO A 256 -0.53 -26.05 8.90
CA PRO A 256 -0.65 -27.50 9.10
C PRO A 256 0.74 -28.15 9.15
N PRO A 257 0.92 -29.24 9.91
CA PRO A 257 2.18 -30.00 9.90
C PRO A 257 2.45 -30.60 8.51
N VAL A 258 3.72 -30.82 8.19
CA VAL A 258 4.10 -31.57 6.98
C VAL A 258 4.06 -33.05 7.31
N THR A 259 3.17 -33.79 6.63
CA THR A 259 3.05 -35.26 6.68
C THR A 259 4.17 -35.97 5.93
#